data_AF-A0A7S2ITF7-F1
#
_entry.id   AF-A0A7S2ITF7-F1
#
_cell.length_a   1.000
_cell.length_b   1.000
_cell.length_c   1.000
_cell.angle_alpha   90.00
_cell.angle_beta   90.00
_cell.angle_gamma   90.00
#
_symmetry.space_group_name_H-M   'P 1'
#
loop_
_entity.id
_entity.type
_entity.pdbx_description
1 polymer ?
#
loop_
_entity_poly.entity_id
_entity_poly.type
_entity_poly.pdbx_seq_one_letter_code
_entity_poly.pdbx_strand_id
1 'polypeptide(L)'
;MLIDFLICRQPMYLVHIYLPIAYALSFVTFTGIYYAAGGVYHQDRVSRYIYSVLDWGDPAATGRLTGLIVLIAVPFFWCIFVCIFLGRRACTRKTDLGQIQASASKASA
;
A
#
# COMPACT_ATOMS: atom_id res chain seq x y z
N MET A 1 10.72 4.69 1.72
CA MET A 1 9.76 3.56 1.72
C MET A 1 10.16 2.44 0.76
N LEU A 2 10.30 2.66 -0.56
CA LEU A 2 10.69 1.59 -1.50
C LEU A 2 12.11 1.04 -1.22
N ILE A 3 13.05 1.95 -0.99
CA ILE A 3 14.43 1.60 -0.63
C ILE A 3 14.48 0.88 0.72
N ASP A 4 13.66 1.29 1.69
CA ASP A 4 13.53 0.59 2.98
C ASP A 4 13.05 -0.86 2.78
N PHE A 5 12.10 -1.09 1.88
CA PHE A 5 11.67 -2.44 1.49
C PHE A 5 12.72 -3.25 0.71
N LEU A 6 13.83 -2.65 0.26
CA LEU A 6 14.95 -3.34 -0.39
C LEU A 6 16.12 -3.56 0.57
N ILE A 7 16.27 -2.73 1.59
CA ILE A 7 17.36 -2.81 2.57
C ILE A 7 16.89 -3.57 3.80
N CYS A 8 15.80 -3.15 4.41
CA CYS A 8 15.24 -3.77 5.61
C CYS A 8 14.60 -5.12 5.28
N ARG A 9 14.79 -6.12 6.14
CA ARG A 9 14.15 -7.45 6.03
C ARG A 9 12.74 -7.44 6.65
N GLN A 10 11.95 -6.40 6.36
CA GLN A 10 10.57 -6.34 6.86
C GLN A 10 9.71 -7.38 6.14
N PRO A 11 9.04 -8.28 6.88
CA PRO A 11 8.15 -9.25 6.27
C PRO A 11 6.86 -8.56 5.79
N MET A 12 6.62 -8.60 4.48
CA MET A 12 5.38 -8.12 3.85
C MET A 12 4.56 -9.32 3.39
N TYR A 13 3.57 -9.71 4.20
CA TYR A 13 2.66 -10.81 3.88
C TYR A 13 1.38 -10.30 3.23
N LEU A 14 0.76 -11.09 2.34
CA LEU A 14 -0.51 -10.76 1.71
C LEU A 14 -1.61 -10.39 2.72
N VAL A 15 -1.58 -11.00 3.90
CA VAL A 15 -2.55 -10.74 4.98
C VAL A 15 -2.54 -9.30 5.46
N HIS A 16 -1.51 -8.49 5.20
CA HIS A 16 -1.47 -7.08 5.65
C HIS A 16 -2.15 -6.09 4.69
N ILE A 17 -2.78 -6.56 3.60
CA ILE A 17 -3.49 -5.71 2.64
C ILE A 17 -4.64 -4.91 3.26
N TYR A 18 -5.18 -5.37 4.40
CA TYR A 18 -6.21 -4.62 5.12
C TYR A 18 -5.72 -3.26 5.61
N LEU A 19 -4.41 -3.06 5.85
CA LEU A 19 -3.86 -1.79 6.32
C LEU A 19 -4.05 -0.65 5.32
N PRO A 20 -3.55 -0.74 4.06
CA PRO A 20 -3.78 0.31 3.07
C PRO A 20 -5.26 0.49 2.72
N ILE A 21 -6.06 -0.58 2.74
CA ILE A 21 -7.51 -0.50 2.51
C ILE A 21 -8.19 0.26 3.65
N ALA A 22 -7.92 -0.08 4.91
CA ALA A 22 -8.48 0.59 6.08
C ALA A 22 -8.08 2.07 6.10
N TYR A 23 -6.82 2.39 5.76
CA TYR A 23 -6.37 3.76 5.63
C TYR A 23 -7.17 4.53 4.56
N ALA A 24 -7.30 3.97 3.35
CA ALA A 24 -8.07 4.59 2.27
C ALA A 24 -9.54 4.82 2.67
N LEU A 25 -10.19 3.82 3.27
CA LEU A 25 -11.58 3.93 3.74
C LEU A 25 -11.74 4.94 4.86
N SER A 26 -10.80 4.99 5.82
CA SER A 26 -10.83 5.96 6.91
C SER A 26 -10.76 7.39 6.38
N PHE A 27 -9.92 7.63 5.37
CA PHE A 27 -9.77 8.94 4.76
C PHE A 27 -11.02 9.35 3.97
N VAL A 28 -11.59 8.44 3.17
CA VAL A 28 -12.85 8.70 2.44
C VAL A 28 -14.00 8.97 3.42
N THR A 29 -14.07 8.22 4.51
CA THR A 29 -15.08 8.43 5.57
C THR A 29 -14.91 9.82 6.18
N PHE A 30 -13.68 10.21 6.49
CA PHE A 30 -13.38 11.55 7.02
C PHE A 30 -13.79 12.65 6.04
N THR A 31 -13.49 12.54 4.74
CA THR A 31 -13.87 13.57 3.77
C THR A 31 -15.39 13.67 3.59
N GLY A 32 -16.11 12.55 3.68
CA GLY A 32 -17.58 12.53 3.66
C GLY A 32 -18.19 13.24 4.88
N ILE A 33 -17.66 12.96 6.07
CA ILE A 33 -18.06 13.66 7.31
C ILE A 33 -17.76 15.16 7.19
N TYR A 34 -16.58 15.52 6.69
CA TYR A 34 -16.17 16.91 6.49
C TYR A 34 -17.15 17.66 5.57
N TYR A 35 -17.57 17.05 4.45
CA TYR A 35 -18.57 17.61 3.55
C TYR A 35 -19.93 17.81 4.24
N ALA A 36 -20.39 16.79 4.98
CA ALA A 36 -21.66 16.79 5.67
C ALA A 36 -21.71 17.84 6.81
N ALA A 37 -20.57 18.10 7.45
CA ALA A 37 -20.40 19.13 8.47
C ALA A 37 -20.32 20.56 7.87
N GLY A 38 -20.40 20.73 6.55
CA GLY A 38 -20.28 22.02 5.89
C GLY A 38 -18.84 22.54 5.78
N GLY A 39 -17.86 21.63 5.82
CA GLY A 39 -16.46 21.99 5.65
C GLY A 39 -16.19 22.65 4.30
N VAL A 40 -15.29 23.65 4.30
CA VAL A 40 -14.92 24.44 3.13
C VAL A 40 -13.41 24.44 2.90
N TYR A 41 -13.01 24.38 1.63
CA TYR A 41 -11.64 24.42 1.21
C TYR A 41 -10.93 25.63 1.81
N HIS A 42 -9.77 25.38 2.42
CA HIS A 42 -9.08 26.37 3.24
C HIS A 42 -8.70 27.65 2.46
N GLN A 43 -8.49 27.54 1.15
CA GLN A 43 -7.99 28.61 0.31
C GLN A 43 -9.09 29.58 -0.17
N ASP A 44 -10.24 29.06 -0.61
CA ASP A 44 -11.33 29.89 -1.14
C ASP A 44 -12.49 30.07 -0.15
N ARG A 45 -12.58 29.25 0.91
CA ARG A 45 -13.64 29.24 1.92
C ARG A 45 -15.05 29.04 1.34
N VAL A 46 -15.17 28.60 0.09
CA VAL A 46 -16.43 28.46 -0.64
C VAL A 46 -16.61 27.02 -1.10
N SER A 47 -15.56 26.41 -1.65
CA SER A 47 -15.64 25.06 -2.20
C SER A 47 -15.85 24.04 -1.09
N ARG A 48 -16.86 23.17 -1.22
CA ARG A 48 -17.21 22.20 -0.19
C ARG A 48 -16.39 20.92 -0.30
N TYR A 49 -15.08 21.01 -0.43
CA TYR A 49 -14.21 19.83 -0.49
C TYR A 49 -12.84 20.14 0.12
N ILE A 50 -12.12 19.10 0.52
CA ILE A 50 -10.70 19.24 0.89
C ILE A 50 -9.82 19.16 -0.37
N TYR A 51 -10.16 18.21 -1.24
CA TYR A 51 -9.51 18.00 -2.53
C TYR A 51 -10.60 17.95 -3.60
N SER A 52 -10.40 18.66 -4.72
CA SER A 52 -11.38 18.74 -5.80
C SER A 52 -11.73 17.38 -6.42
N VAL A 53 -10.80 16.41 -6.35
CA VAL A 53 -11.03 15.03 -6.81
C VAL A 53 -11.93 14.20 -5.89
N LEU A 54 -12.15 14.66 -4.66
CA LEU A 54 -13.05 14.06 -3.66
C LEU A 54 -14.21 15.05 -3.36
N ASP A 55 -14.78 15.61 -4.42
CA ASP A 55 -15.96 16.46 -4.30
C ASP A 55 -17.21 15.60 -4.10
N TRP A 56 -17.77 15.66 -2.89
CA TRP A 56 -19.01 14.99 -2.53
C TRP A 56 -20.27 15.69 -3.07
N GLY A 57 -20.13 16.84 -3.75
CA GLY A 57 -21.14 17.41 -4.62
C GLY A 57 -21.45 16.54 -5.85
N ASP A 58 -20.48 15.75 -6.31
CA ASP A 58 -20.67 14.64 -7.25
C ASP A 58 -20.24 13.32 -6.59
N PRO A 59 -21.12 12.68 -5.81
CA PRO A 59 -20.80 11.43 -5.12
C PRO A 59 -20.53 10.28 -6.09
N ALA A 60 -21.00 10.35 -7.34
CA ALA A 60 -20.73 9.33 -8.35
C ALA A 60 -19.28 9.40 -8.84
N ALA A 61 -18.75 10.61 -9.08
CA ALA A 61 -17.33 10.79 -9.39
C ALA A 61 -16.42 10.36 -8.23
N THR A 62 -16.71 10.83 -7.01
CA THR A 62 -15.96 10.47 -5.80
C THR A 62 -16.00 8.97 -5.51
N GLY A 63 -17.17 8.34 -5.66
CA GLY A 63 -17.34 6.90 -5.50
C GLY A 63 -16.56 6.08 -6.53
N ARG A 64 -16.56 6.49 -7.82
CA ARG A 64 -15.77 5.83 -8.87
C ARG A 64 -14.27 5.91 -8.60
N LEU A 65 -13.77 7.08 -8.21
CA LEU A 65 -12.34 7.25 -7.88
C LEU A 65 -11.95 6.40 -6.68
N THR A 66 -12.76 6.42 -5.63
CA THR A 66 -12.54 5.61 -4.42
C THR A 66 -12.54 4.12 -4.75
N GLY A 67 -13.52 3.66 -5.52
CA GLY A 67 -13.61 2.26 -5.96
C GLY A 67 -12.39 1.84 -6.78
N LEU A 68 -11.93 2.67 -7.71
CA LEU A 68 -10.72 2.42 -8.49
C LEU A 68 -9.48 2.29 -7.59
N ILE A 69 -9.32 3.19 -6.62
CA ILE A 69 -8.18 3.15 -5.70
C ILE A 69 -8.22 1.88 -4.83
N VAL A 70 -9.36 1.61 -4.19
CA VAL A 70 -9.48 0.51 -3.21
C VAL A 70 -9.49 -0.86 -3.88
N LEU A 71 -10.15 -1.01 -5.02
CA LEU A 71 -10.34 -2.32 -5.68
C LEU A 71 -9.27 -2.64 -6.72
N ILE A 72 -8.60 -1.62 -7.28
CA ILE A 72 -7.63 -1.80 -8.36
C ILE A 72 -6.24 -1.34 -7.93
N ALA A 73 -6.08 -0.05 -7.61
CA ALA A 73 -4.74 0.50 -7.38
C ALA A 73 -4.07 -0.14 -6.15
N VAL A 74 -4.77 -0.23 -5.01
CA VAL A 74 -4.22 -0.81 -3.77
C VAL A 74 -3.84 -2.28 -3.97
N PRO A 75 -4.71 -3.17 -4.48
CA PRO A 75 -4.34 -4.56 -4.76
C PRO A 75 -3.20 -4.69 -5.77
N PHE A 76 -3.20 -3.87 -6.82
CA PHE A 76 -2.14 -3.87 -7.83
C PHE A 76 -0.77 -3.55 -7.21
N PHE A 77 -0.65 -2.45 -6.47
CA PHE A 77 0.59 -2.09 -5.79
C PHE A 77 0.97 -3.09 -4.71
N TRP A 78 -0.02 -3.66 -4.00
CA TRP A 78 0.22 -4.69 -3.01
C TRP A 78 0.82 -5.96 -3.63
N CYS A 79 0.31 -6.39 -4.78
CA CYS A 79 0.87 -7.49 -5.56
C CYS A 79 2.33 -7.21 -5.95
N ILE A 80 2.65 -5.99 -6.40
CA ILE A 80 4.03 -5.59 -6.70
C ILE A 80 4.93 -5.74 -5.46
N PHE A 81 4.50 -5.25 -4.30
CA PHE A 81 5.28 -5.38 -3.06
C PHE A 81 5.49 -6.84 -2.64
N VAL A 82 4.45 -7.67 -2.76
CA VAL A 82 4.56 -9.10 -2.45
C VAL A 82 5.49 -9.82 -3.44
N CYS A 83 5.43 -9.49 -4.73
CA CYS A 83 6.36 -10.02 -5.73
C CYS A 83 7.82 -9.68 -5.39
N ILE A 84 8.09 -8.43 -5.01
CA ILE A 84 9.42 -8.00 -4.56
C ILE A 84 9.84 -8.79 -3.31
N PHE A 85 8.96 -8.93 -2.33
CA PHE A 85 9.23 -9.68 -1.11
C PHE A 85 9.55 -11.16 -1.39
N LEU A 86 8.76 -11.84 -2.23
CA LEU A 86 8.98 -13.23 -2.63
C LEU A 86 10.29 -13.40 -3.41
N GLY A 87 10.59 -12.48 -4.32
CA GLY A 87 11.86 -12.45 -5.06
C GLY A 87 13.06 -12.34 -4.14
N ARG A 88 13.02 -11.40 -3.16
CA ARG A 88 14.08 -11.26 -2.15
C ARG A 88 14.25 -12.52 -1.31
N ARG A 89 13.14 -13.12 -0.85
CA ARG A 89 13.17 -14.36 -0.06
C ARG A 89 13.79 -15.53 -0.83
N ALA A 90 13.50 -15.64 -2.13
CA ALA A 90 14.09 -16.65 -2.99
C ALA A 90 15.61 -16.47 -3.16
N CYS A 91 16.07 -15.23 -3.36
CA CYS A 91 17.50 -14.91 -3.46
C CYS A 91 18.25 -15.25 -2.16
N THR A 92 17.73 -14.84 -1.00
CA THR A 92 18.38 -15.14 0.29
C THR A 92 18.46 -16.65 0.56
N ARG A 93 17.39 -17.41 0.26
CA ARG A 93 17.38 -18.87 0.44
C ARG A 93 18.45 -19.57 -0.40
N LYS A 94 18.72 -19.10 -1.62
CA LYS A 94 19.78 -19.65 -2.49
C LYS A 94 21.17 -19.41 -1.90
N THR A 95 21.42 -18.22 -1.36
CA THR A 95 22.70 -17.89 -0.71
C THR A 95 22.95 -18.77 0.51
N ASP A 96 21.95 -18.97 1.37
CA ASP A 96 22.08 -19.79 2.59
C ASP A 96 22.40 -21.26 2.25
N LEU A 97 21.70 -21.84 1.27
CA LEU A 97 21.95 -23.22 0.82
C LEU A 97 23.36 -23.41 0.24
N GLY A 98 23.83 -22.43 -0.56
CA GLY A 98 25.19 -22.47 -1.11
C GLY A 98 26.27 -22.43 -0.03
N GLN A 99 26.07 -21.65 1.04
CA GLN A 99 26.99 -21.62 2.19
C GLN A 99 26.99 -22.95 2.96
N ILE A 100 25.83 -23.55 3.19
CA ILE A 100 25.72 -24.86 3.88
C ILE A 100 26.46 -25.95 3.10
N GLN A 101 26.27 -26.01 1.77
CA GLN A 101 26.95 -26.98 0.91
C GLN A 101 28.48 -26.78 0.90
N ALA A 102 28.95 -25.52 0.85
CA ALA A 102 30.37 -25.21 0.90
C ALA A 102 31.02 -25.61 2.24
N SER A 103 30.31 -25.42 3.36
CA SER A 103 30.79 -25.86 4.68
C SER A 103 30.82 -27.38 4.82
N ALA A 104 29.81 -28.09 4.29
CA ALA A 104 29.76 -29.56 4.33
C ALA A 104 30.92 -30.19 3.52
N SER A 105 31.26 -29.61 2.37
CA SER A 105 32.40 -30.08 1.56
C SER A 105 33.74 -29.92 2.26
N LYS A 106 33.94 -28.85 3.03
CA LYS A 106 35.20 -28.63 3.79
C LYS A 106 35.35 -29.55 5.00
N ALA A 107 34.24 -29.99 5.59
CA ALA A 107 34.28 -30.91 6.74
C ALA A 107 34.54 -32.37 6.36
N SER A 108 34.45 -32.71 5.07
CA SER A 108 34.64 -34.08 4.55
C SER A 108 36.02 -34.29 3.90
N ALA A 109 36.87 -33.26 3.86
CA ALA A 109 38.23 -33.27 3.34
C ALA A 109 39.23 -33.16 4.50
#